data_AF-A0A819B3T4-F1
#
_entry.id   AF-A0A819B3T4-F1
#
_cell.length_a   1.000
_cell.length_b   1.000
_cell.length_c   1.000
_cell.angle_alpha   90.00
_cell.angle_beta   90.00
_cell.angle_gamma   90.00
#
_symmetry.space_group_name_H-M   'P 1'
#
loop_
_entity.id
_entity.type
_entity.pdbx_description
1 polymer ?
#
loop_
_entity_poly.entity_id
_entity_poly.type
_entity_poly.pdbx_seq_one_letter_code
_entity_poly.pdbx_strand_id
1 'polypeptide(L)'
;MIWRKSVSSTEKSNGENSNADKKILLQKNIGSVEDLLEEFDCQWKTYVKHSYITSQQSSYIKMIKDQADEHETIVVHMDFAENHTLLAQNEIMQAHWTNQQATLFTVHIKTAKEKHHSLIIISDYLAHDVEFVHTAQSIISDYVQSIYPTVKRLNYVSDGAPQHFKNNKSILNLTYCNDE
;
A
#
# COMPACT_ATOMS: atom_id res chain seq x y z
N MET A 1 6.55 -30.61 -3.98
CA MET A 1 6.61 -29.71 -5.16
C MET A 1 6.66 -28.29 -4.62
N ILE A 2 7.81 -27.62 -4.70
CA ILE A 2 8.01 -26.32 -4.05
C ILE A 2 8.37 -25.29 -5.13
N TRP A 3 7.71 -24.14 -5.07
CA TRP A 3 7.99 -23.00 -5.93
C TRP A 3 8.76 -21.97 -5.12
N ARG A 4 9.96 -21.61 -5.58
CA ARG A 4 10.80 -20.60 -4.92
C ARG A 4 10.75 -19.30 -5.71
N LYS A 5 10.61 -18.16 -5.01
CA LYS A 5 10.93 -16.84 -5.58
C LYS A 5 12.46 -16.72 -5.62
N SER A 6 13.03 -16.65 -6.82
CA SER A 6 14.41 -16.22 -7.02
C SER A 6 14.41 -14.88 -7.74
N VAL A 7 15.29 -13.97 -7.33
CA VAL A 7 15.53 -12.71 -8.03
C VAL A 7 16.73 -12.94 -8.93
N SER A 8 16.52 -13.02 -10.24
CA SER A 8 17.63 -13.00 -11.19
C SER A 8 17.98 -11.55 -11.50
N SER A 9 19.15 -11.08 -11.06
CA SER A 9 19.77 -9.89 -11.63
C SER A 9 20.32 -10.25 -13.00
N THR A 10 19.61 -9.86 -14.06
CA THR A 10 20.21 -9.89 -15.41
C THR A 10 21.02 -8.61 -15.56
N GLU A 11 22.34 -8.71 -15.42
CA GLU A 11 23.23 -7.65 -15.88
C GLU A 11 23.15 -7.62 -17.41
N LYS A 12 22.53 -6.58 -17.96
CA LYS A 12 22.69 -6.26 -19.37
C LYS A 12 24.07 -5.62 -19.53
N SER A 13 25.03 -6.36 -20.08
CA SER A 13 26.23 -5.76 -20.66
C SER A 13 25.83 -5.03 -21.94
N ASN A 14 25.56 -3.73 -21.82
CA ASN A 14 25.97 -2.69 -22.77
C ASN A 14 25.33 -1.37 -22.37
N GLY A 15 26.18 -0.38 -22.08
CA GLY A 15 25.94 1.06 -22.24
C GLY A 15 24.66 1.64 -21.64
N GLU A 16 24.83 2.33 -20.51
CA GLU A 16 23.96 3.39 -19.96
C GLU A 16 22.65 2.97 -19.26
N ASN A 17 22.55 3.39 -17.99
CA ASN A 17 21.42 3.31 -17.06
C ASN A 17 20.90 1.93 -16.65
N SER A 18 21.59 1.33 -15.66
CA SER A 18 21.16 0.13 -14.95
C SER A 18 20.03 0.42 -13.96
N ASN A 19 18.78 0.47 -14.44
CA ASN A 19 17.62 0.19 -13.59
C ASN A 19 17.33 -1.31 -13.69
N ALA A 20 17.74 -2.06 -12.67
CA ALA A 20 17.60 -3.52 -12.66
C ALA A 20 16.13 -3.90 -12.41
N ASP A 21 15.39 -4.19 -13.48
CA ASP A 21 14.06 -4.78 -13.41
C ASP A 21 14.13 -6.14 -12.72
N LYS A 22 13.77 -6.20 -11.43
CA LYS A 22 13.70 -7.44 -10.64
C LYS A 22 12.51 -8.29 -11.10
N LYS A 23 12.65 -8.99 -12.23
CA LYS A 23 11.69 -10.02 -12.65
C LYS A 23 11.75 -11.19 -11.67
N ILE A 24 10.61 -11.50 -11.06
CA ILE A 24 10.44 -12.65 -10.17
C ILE A 24 10.29 -13.89 -11.05
N LEU A 25 11.29 -14.76 -11.07
CA LEU A 25 11.22 -16.04 -11.77
C LEU A 25 10.82 -17.13 -10.77
N LEU A 26 9.74 -17.82 -11.10
CA LEU A 26 9.29 -19.04 -10.42
C LEU A 26 10.23 -20.17 -10.84
N GLN A 27 11.13 -20.58 -9.94
CA GLN A 27 11.98 -21.74 -10.17
C GLN A 27 11.30 -23.01 -9.65
N LYS A 28 11.28 -24.03 -10.51
CA LYS A 28 10.83 -25.37 -10.17
C LYS A 28 11.99 -26.12 -9.54
N ASN A 29 11.97 -26.26 -8.22
CA ASN A 29 12.95 -27.07 -7.51
C ASN A 29 12.44 -28.52 -7.42
N ILE A 30 13.30 -29.45 -7.84
CA ILE A 30 13.10 -30.90 -7.71
C ILE A 30 14.21 -31.37 -6.77
N GLY A 31 13.84 -31.84 -5.59
CA GLY A 31 14.76 -32.28 -4.54
C GLY A 31 14.17 -33.44 -3.73
N SER A 32 14.93 -33.98 -2.79
CA SER A 32 14.47 -35.05 -1.91
C SER A 32 13.51 -34.52 -0.84
N VAL A 33 12.94 -35.43 -0.03
CA VAL A 33 12.09 -35.04 1.11
C VAL A 33 12.94 -34.35 2.19
N GLU A 34 14.20 -34.74 2.35
CA GLU A 34 15.11 -34.08 3.28
C GLU A 34 15.34 -32.61 2.90
N ASP A 35 15.59 -32.32 1.61
CA ASP A 35 15.78 -30.95 1.12
C ASP A 35 14.55 -30.06 1.41
N LEU A 36 13.35 -30.64 1.32
CA LEU A 36 12.09 -29.95 1.61
C LEU A 36 11.95 -29.62 3.11
N LEU A 37 12.35 -30.55 3.99
CA LEU A 37 12.29 -30.34 5.44
C LEU A 37 13.28 -29.26 5.88
N GLU A 38 14.49 -29.24 5.32
CA GLU A 38 15.47 -28.20 5.60
C GLU A 38 14.99 -26.81 5.13
N GLU A 39 14.40 -26.72 3.94
CA GLU A 39 13.84 -25.46 3.43
C GLU A 39 12.65 -24.99 4.28
N PHE A 40 11.81 -25.94 4.71
CA PHE A 40 10.70 -25.64 5.62
C PHE A 40 11.18 -25.11 6.96
N ASP A 41 12.16 -25.75 7.60
CA ASP A 41 12.71 -25.31 8.89
C ASP A 41 13.36 -23.92 8.80
N CYS A 42 14.00 -23.61 7.67
CA CYS A 42 14.54 -22.28 7.41
C CYS A 42 13.43 -21.21 7.32
N GLN A 43 12.31 -21.53 6.68
CA GLN A 43 11.19 -20.60 6.51
C GLN A 43 10.26 -20.55 7.73
N TRP A 44 10.22 -21.61 8.54
CA TRP A 44 9.30 -21.78 9.66
C TRP A 44 9.38 -20.63 10.66
N LYS A 45 10.61 -20.24 11.05
CA LYS A 45 10.81 -19.12 11.98
C LYS A 45 10.25 -17.81 11.45
N THR A 46 10.46 -17.53 10.17
CA THR A 46 9.94 -16.34 9.48
C THR A 46 8.42 -16.39 9.39
N TYR A 47 7.86 -17.55 9.05
CA TYR A 47 6.42 -17.78 8.94
C TYR A 47 5.71 -17.60 10.28
N VAL A 48 6.19 -18.23 11.35
CA VAL A 48 5.59 -18.12 12.69
C VAL A 48 5.58 -16.66 13.16
N LYS A 49 6.69 -15.94 12.96
CA LYS A 49 6.77 -14.51 13.27
C LYS A 49 5.76 -13.69 12.45
N HIS A 50 5.70 -13.91 11.15
CA HIS A 50 4.76 -13.21 10.28
C HIS A 50 3.30 -13.50 10.67
N SER A 51 2.96 -14.78 10.89
CA SER A 51 1.63 -15.22 11.31
C SER A 51 1.19 -14.56 12.62
N TYR A 52 2.08 -14.52 13.62
CA TYR A 52 1.80 -13.85 14.88
C TYR A 52 1.55 -12.34 14.67
N ILE A 53 2.42 -11.65 13.93
CA ILE A 53 2.29 -10.22 13.67
C ILE A 53 0.99 -9.91 12.93
N THR A 54 0.70 -10.63 11.84
CA THR A 54 -0.52 -10.43 11.04
C THR A 54 -1.77 -10.68 11.88
N SER A 55 -1.76 -11.70 12.75
CA SER A 55 -2.87 -11.96 13.67
C SER A 55 -3.08 -10.82 14.67
N GLN A 56 -2.01 -10.33 15.30
CA GLN A 56 -2.10 -9.24 16.27
C GLN A 56 -2.55 -7.93 15.62
N GLN A 57 -1.98 -7.59 14.45
CA GLN A 57 -2.37 -6.41 13.68
C GLN A 57 -3.84 -6.47 13.27
N SER A 58 -4.31 -7.62 12.81
CA SER A 58 -5.72 -7.81 12.43
C SER A 58 -6.66 -7.61 13.62
N SER A 59 -6.31 -8.16 14.79
CA SER A 59 -7.10 -7.97 16.02
C SER A 59 -7.12 -6.52 16.47
N TYR A 60 -5.97 -5.82 16.41
CA TYR A 60 -5.87 -4.42 16.78
C TYR A 60 -6.68 -3.51 15.85
N ILE A 61 -6.62 -3.74 14.54
CA ILE A 61 -7.42 -3.00 13.55
C ILE A 61 -8.92 -3.22 13.79
N LYS A 62 -9.34 -4.44 14.13
CA LYS A 62 -10.74 -4.71 14.51
C LYS A 62 -11.13 -3.92 15.75
N MET A 63 -10.31 -3.95 16.80
CA MET A 63 -10.55 -3.20 18.02
C MET A 63 -10.70 -1.69 17.76
N ILE A 64 -9.81 -1.08 16.96
CA ILE A 64 -9.91 0.35 16.61
C ILE A 64 -11.18 0.64 15.81
N LYS A 65 -11.57 -0.26 14.90
CA LYS A 65 -12.81 -0.11 14.12
C LYS A 65 -14.06 -0.20 15.00
N ASP A 66 -14.03 -1.03 16.03
CA ASP A 66 -15.15 -1.23 16.95
C ASP A 66 -15.24 -0.08 17.99
N GLN A 67 -14.11 0.53 18.33
CA GLN A 67 -14.01 1.71 19.20
C GLN A 67 -14.17 3.05 18.45
N ALA A 68 -14.26 3.03 17.13
CA ALA A 68 -14.46 4.24 16.34
C ALA A 68 -15.76 4.92 16.77
N ASP A 69 -15.77 6.25 16.84
CA ASP A 69 -16.95 7.06 17.16
C ASP A 69 -17.05 8.22 16.17
N GLU A 70 -18.27 8.53 15.71
CA GLU A 70 -18.53 9.60 14.74
C GLU A 70 -18.15 11.00 15.28
N HIS A 71 -18.03 11.13 16.60
CA HIS A 71 -17.71 12.40 17.25
C HIS A 71 -16.27 12.52 17.72
N GLU A 72 -15.54 11.41 17.88
CA GLU A 72 -14.20 11.43 18.46
C GLU A 72 -13.14 10.86 17.52
N THR A 73 -13.39 9.69 16.93
CA THR A 73 -12.34 8.92 16.26
C THR A 73 -12.84 8.24 14.98
N ILE A 74 -12.21 8.58 13.85
CA ILE A 74 -12.47 7.97 12.54
C ILE A 74 -11.31 7.09 12.10
N VAL A 75 -11.61 5.98 11.43
CA VAL A 75 -10.61 5.05 10.92
C VAL A 75 -10.54 5.12 9.41
N VAL A 76 -9.38 5.49 8.89
CA VAL A 76 -9.11 5.59 7.46
C VAL A 76 -8.22 4.42 7.05
N HIS A 77 -8.76 3.53 6.22
CA HIS A 77 -7.99 2.51 5.53
C HIS A 77 -7.50 3.06 4.19
N MET A 78 -6.21 2.93 3.93
CA MET A 78 -5.59 3.31 2.67
C MET A 78 -4.89 2.09 2.08
N ASP A 79 -5.05 1.89 0.78
CA ASP A 79 -4.33 0.86 0.03
C ASP A 79 -3.16 1.46 -0.76
N PHE A 80 -2.36 0.60 -1.39
CA PHE A 80 -1.27 1.01 -2.25
C PHE A 80 -1.79 1.83 -3.46
N ALA A 81 -1.09 2.92 -3.79
CA ALA A 81 -1.38 3.71 -4.99
C ALA A 81 -0.82 2.99 -6.22
N GLU A 82 -1.64 2.74 -7.22
CA GLU A 82 -1.23 2.06 -8.47
C GLU A 82 -1.32 2.99 -9.67
N ASN A 83 -0.34 2.89 -10.57
CA ASN A 83 -0.33 3.59 -11.85
C ASN A 83 -1.14 2.80 -12.88
N HIS A 84 -2.24 3.40 -13.35
CA HIS A 84 -3.06 2.83 -14.41
C HIS A 84 -2.82 3.55 -15.73
N THR A 85 -2.71 2.79 -16.81
CA THR A 85 -2.68 3.35 -18.16
C THR A 85 -4.10 3.68 -18.58
N LEU A 86 -4.33 4.94 -18.96
CA LEU A 86 -5.58 5.40 -19.50
C LEU A 86 -5.63 5.01 -20.98
N LEU A 87 -6.62 4.21 -21.34
CA LEU A 87 -6.90 3.84 -22.71
C LEU A 87 -8.18 4.57 -23.14
N ALA A 88 -8.08 5.40 -24.18
CA ALA A 88 -9.27 5.99 -24.75
C ALA A 88 -10.04 4.95 -25.58
N GLN A 89 -11.35 4.86 -25.36
CA GLN A 89 -12.20 3.83 -25.97
C GLN A 89 -12.28 3.93 -27.50
N ASN A 90 -11.98 5.11 -28.06
CA ASN A 90 -11.93 5.39 -29.50
C ASN A 90 -10.59 6.05 -29.89
N GLU A 91 -9.48 5.31 -29.78
CA GLU A 91 -8.16 5.81 -30.18
C GLU A 91 -7.92 5.71 -31.68
N ILE A 92 -7.39 6.80 -32.25
CA ILE A 92 -6.83 6.83 -33.60
C ILE A 92 -5.50 6.07 -33.56
N MET A 93 -5.11 5.33 -34.61
CA MET A 93 -3.89 4.50 -34.63
C MET A 93 -2.60 5.22 -34.16
N GLN A 94 -2.51 6.54 -34.30
CA GLN A 94 -1.36 7.33 -33.84
C GLN A 94 -1.28 7.54 -32.32
N ALA A 95 -2.40 7.44 -31.59
CA ALA A 95 -2.44 7.58 -30.13
C ALA A 95 -1.87 6.35 -29.39
N HIS A 96 -1.69 5.23 -30.10
CA HIS A 96 -1.12 3.97 -29.60
C HIS A 96 0.31 4.10 -29.01
N TRP A 97 1.01 5.21 -29.28
CA TRP A 97 2.36 5.46 -28.76
C TRP A 97 2.40 6.39 -27.54
N THR A 98 1.27 7.02 -27.19
CA THR A 98 1.15 7.94 -26.05
C THR A 98 0.22 7.35 -25.00
N ASN A 99 0.79 6.46 -24.17
CA ASN A 99 0.08 5.90 -23.03
C ASN A 99 0.14 6.90 -21.87
N GLN A 100 -0.93 7.69 -21.70
CA GLN A 100 -1.06 8.51 -20.49
C GLN A 100 -1.33 7.58 -19.30
N GLN A 101 -0.63 7.84 -18.19
CA GLN A 101 -0.83 7.10 -16.95
C GLN A 101 -1.41 8.05 -15.89
N ALA A 102 -2.23 7.49 -15.02
CA ALA A 102 -2.74 8.18 -13.84
C ALA A 102 -2.60 7.28 -12.62
N THR A 103 -2.23 7.88 -11.50
CA THR A 103 -2.20 7.24 -10.19
C THR A 103 -3.62 7.19 -9.63
N LEU A 104 -4.07 5.98 -9.29
CA LEU A 104 -5.28 5.78 -8.50
C LEU A 104 -4.90 5.46 -7.05
N PHE A 105 -5.38 6.28 -6.13
CA PHE A 105 -5.21 6.05 -4.70
C PHE A 105 -6.56 5.79 -4.04
N THR A 106 -6.76 4.56 -3.58
CA THR A 106 -8.01 4.10 -3.01
C THR A 106 -8.01 4.25 -1.49
N VAL A 107 -9.08 4.84 -0.98
CA VAL A 107 -9.25 5.14 0.43
C VAL A 107 -10.62 4.67 0.87
N HIS A 108 -10.64 3.89 1.95
CA HIS A 108 -11.85 3.41 2.57
C HIS A 108 -11.94 3.96 4.01
N ILE A 109 -12.91 4.82 4.25
CA ILE A 109 -13.17 5.43 5.55
C ILE A 109 -14.28 4.65 6.24
N LYS A 110 -14.02 4.17 7.46
CA LYS A 110 -15.01 3.49 8.30
C LYS A 110 -15.34 4.34 9.51
N THR A 111 -16.63 4.44 9.79
CA THR A 111 -17.18 5.12 10.97
C THR A 111 -17.97 4.14 11.85
N ALA A 112 -18.19 4.51 13.11
CA ALA A 112 -18.80 3.70 14.17
C ALA A 112 -20.12 3.02 13.78
N LYS A 113 -21.01 3.75 13.12
CA LYS A 113 -22.39 3.32 12.83
C LYS A 113 -22.54 2.61 11.48
N GLU A 114 -21.58 1.76 11.12
CA GLU A 114 -21.54 1.03 9.83
C GLU A 114 -21.61 1.94 8.58
N LYS A 115 -21.30 3.23 8.72
CA LYS A 115 -21.19 4.11 7.57
C LYS A 115 -19.81 3.96 6.94
N HIS A 116 -19.83 3.47 5.71
CA HIS A 116 -18.67 3.28 4.86
C HIS A 116 -18.62 4.39 3.82
N HIS A 117 -17.51 5.13 3.76
CA HIS A 117 -17.23 6.06 2.67
C HIS A 117 -16.03 5.54 1.89
N SER A 118 -16.21 5.41 0.58
CA SER A 118 -15.11 5.04 -0.32
C SER A 118 -14.75 6.27 -1.14
N LEU A 119 -13.48 6.64 -1.13
CA LEU A 119 -12.91 7.75 -1.87
C LEU A 119 -11.81 7.21 -2.79
N ILE A 120 -11.73 7.77 -3.99
CA ILE A 120 -10.62 7.52 -4.91
C ILE A 120 -10.03 8.87 -5.25
N ILE A 121 -8.73 9.03 -4.99
CA ILE A 121 -7.95 10.20 -5.38
C ILE A 121 -7.26 9.85 -6.69
N ILE A 122 -7.50 10.65 -7.72
CA ILE A 122 -6.92 10.50 -9.04
C ILE A 122 -5.89 11.61 -9.23
N SER A 123 -4.68 11.26 -9.64
CA SER A 123 -3.62 12.22 -9.92
C SER A 123 -2.82 11.81 -11.15
N ASP A 124 -2.31 12.80 -11.87
CA ASP A 124 -1.32 12.66 -12.94
C ASP A 124 0.12 12.50 -12.41
N TYR A 125 0.32 12.62 -11.09
CA TYR A 125 1.61 12.43 -10.45
C TYR A 125 1.93 10.94 -10.27
N LEU A 126 2.86 10.42 -11.06
CA LEU A 126 3.22 8.99 -11.13
C LEU A 126 4.24 8.54 -10.07
N ALA A 127 4.91 9.49 -9.42
CA ALA A 127 5.88 9.19 -8.39
C ALA A 127 5.14 8.99 -7.06
N HIS A 128 5.13 7.76 -6.55
CA HIS A 128 4.45 7.45 -5.29
C HIS A 128 5.31 7.81 -4.07
N ASP A 129 5.70 9.08 -3.98
CA ASP A 129 6.58 9.60 -2.94
C ASP A 129 5.80 10.01 -1.68
N VAL A 130 6.54 10.32 -0.61
CA VAL A 130 5.99 10.81 0.67
C VAL A 130 5.14 12.08 0.47
N GLU A 131 5.50 12.93 -0.49
CA GLU A 131 4.76 14.17 -0.81
C GLU A 131 3.37 13.89 -1.38
N PHE A 132 3.24 12.84 -2.20
CA PHE A 132 1.95 12.39 -2.72
C PHE A 132 1.06 11.89 -1.58
N VAL A 133 1.60 11.07 -0.69
CA VAL A 133 0.87 10.56 0.49
C VAL A 133 0.43 11.70 1.40
N HIS A 134 1.29 12.69 1.64
CA HIS A 134 0.95 13.86 2.45
C HIS A 134 -0.21 14.65 1.82
N THR A 135 -0.13 14.95 0.52
CA THR A 135 -1.20 15.66 -0.20
C THR A 135 -2.51 14.88 -0.14
N ALA A 136 -2.46 13.56 -0.35
CA ALA A 136 -3.62 12.69 -0.24
C ALA A 136 -4.21 12.71 1.18
N GLN A 137 -3.37 12.68 2.22
CA GLN A 137 -3.80 12.77 3.62
C GLN A 137 -4.46 14.12 3.93
N SER A 138 -3.94 15.24 3.43
CA SER A 138 -4.58 16.55 3.57
C SER A 138 -5.97 16.57 2.95
N ILE A 139 -6.12 16.06 1.72
CA ILE A 139 -7.43 15.97 1.04
C ILE A 139 -8.41 15.10 1.83
N ILE A 140 -7.95 13.96 2.38
CA ILE A 140 -8.78 13.09 3.21
C ILE A 140 -9.19 13.80 4.49
N SER A 141 -8.28 14.53 5.14
CA SER A 141 -8.55 15.28 6.36
C SER A 141 -9.62 16.35 6.12
N ASP A 142 -9.47 17.13 5.05
CA ASP A 142 -10.44 18.17 4.67
C ASP A 142 -11.81 17.56 4.35
N TYR A 143 -11.83 16.44 3.61
CA TYR A 143 -13.05 15.71 3.31
C TYR A 143 -13.74 15.20 4.58
N VAL A 144 -12.99 14.59 5.50
CA VAL A 144 -13.55 14.11 6.77
C VAL A 144 -14.07 15.26 7.61
N GLN A 145 -13.34 16.38 7.71
CA GLN A 145 -13.74 17.53 8.48
C GLN A 145 -15.02 18.18 7.93
N SER A 146 -15.23 18.13 6.61
CA SER A 146 -16.47 18.61 5.98
C SER A 146 -17.70 17.78 6.34
N ILE A 147 -17.55 16.47 6.54
CA ILE A 147 -18.65 15.55 6.87
C ILE A 147 -18.87 15.46 8.39
N TYR A 148 -17.77 15.42 9.14
CA TYR A 148 -17.75 15.21 10.58
C TYR A 148 -16.90 16.29 11.27
N PRO A 149 -17.43 17.52 11.43
CA PRO A 149 -16.67 18.65 11.99
C PRO A 149 -16.28 18.47 13.46
N THR A 150 -16.89 17.51 14.18
CA THR A 150 -16.63 17.27 15.60
C THR A 150 -15.44 16.34 15.86
N VAL A 151 -14.95 15.65 14.84
CA VAL A 151 -13.92 14.61 14.99
C VAL A 151 -12.61 15.19 15.47
N LYS A 152 -12.02 14.54 16.48
CA LYS A 152 -10.75 14.96 17.10
C LYS A 152 -9.55 14.17 16.63
N ARG A 153 -9.76 12.92 16.21
CA ARG A 153 -8.67 11.99 15.88
C ARG A 153 -8.95 11.21 14.61
N LEU A 154 -7.94 11.17 13.74
CA LEU A 154 -7.92 10.30 12.56
C LEU A 154 -6.89 9.17 12.76
N ASN A 155 -7.37 7.92 12.72
CA ASN A 155 -6.51 6.75 12.76
C ASN A 155 -6.30 6.21 11.34
N TYR A 156 -5.08 6.34 10.84
CA TYR A 156 -4.69 5.82 9.53
C TYR A 156 -4.22 4.36 9.64
N VAL A 157 -4.74 3.51 8.76
CA VAL A 157 -4.36 2.10 8.62
C VAL A 157 -3.94 1.86 7.18
N SER A 158 -2.72 1.37 6.96
CA SER A 158 -2.23 0.98 5.63
C SER A 158 -1.49 -0.36 5.68
N ASP A 159 -1.27 -0.96 4.51
CA ASP A 159 -0.51 -2.21 4.36
C ASP A 159 1.00 -2.06 4.62
N GLY A 160 1.46 -0.82 4.81
CA GLY A 160 2.83 -0.50 5.15
C GLY A 160 3.83 -0.70 4.01
N ALA A 161 3.42 -0.46 2.75
CA ALA A 161 4.34 -0.35 1.62
C ALA A 161 5.51 0.61 1.97
N PRO A 162 6.78 0.12 1.98
CA PRO A 162 7.88 0.90 2.54
C PRO A 162 8.19 2.21 1.82
N GLN A 163 7.96 2.25 0.50
CA GLN A 163 8.17 3.46 -0.31
C GLN A 163 7.19 4.57 0.03
N HIS A 164 5.97 4.23 0.47
CA HIS A 164 4.88 5.19 0.67
C HIS A 164 4.71 5.55 2.14
N PHE A 165 4.72 4.54 3.03
CA PHE A 165 4.25 4.71 4.41
C PHE A 165 5.32 4.43 5.48
N LYS A 166 6.40 3.68 5.17
CA LYS A 166 7.49 3.40 6.13
C LYS A 166 8.73 4.26 5.89
N ASN A 167 8.53 5.56 5.70
CA ASN A 167 9.61 6.54 5.79
C ASN A 167 9.55 7.26 7.15
N ASN A 168 10.72 7.60 7.73
CA ASN A 168 10.81 8.40 8.96
C ASN A 168 10.08 9.75 8.81
N LYS A 169 10.07 10.32 7.60
CA LYS A 169 9.34 11.55 7.27
C LYS A 169 7.81 11.39 7.40
N SER A 170 7.26 10.24 7.00
CA SER A 170 5.83 9.94 7.18
C SER A 170 5.45 9.69 8.65
N ILE A 171 6.40 9.30 9.52
CA ILE A 171 6.17 9.19 10.97
C ILE A 171 6.07 10.57 11.63
N LEU A 172 6.89 11.54 11.19
CA LEU A 172 6.80 12.94 11.64
C LEU A 172 5.42 13.57 11.35
N ASN A 173 4.77 13.17 10.26
CA ASN A 173 3.43 13.64 9.91
C ASN A 173 2.34 13.09 10.85
N LEU A 174 2.55 11.93 11.48
CA LEU A 174 1.61 11.37 12.48
C LEU A 174 1.65 12.13 13.82
N THR A 175 2.72 12.89 14.07
CA THR A 175 2.87 13.71 15.29
C THR A 175 2.39 15.14 15.13
N TYR A 176 2.09 15.59 13.90
CA TYR A 176 1.61 16.95 13.62
C TYR A 176 0.08 16.96 13.53
N CYS A 177 -0.59 16.65 14.64
CA CYS A 177 -2.00 17.01 14.81
C CYS A 177 -1.97 18.37 15.51
N ASN A 178 -2.30 19.45 14.80
CA ASN A 178 -2.37 20.78 15.38
C ASN A 178 -3.37 20.78 16.55
N ASP A 179 -2.85 20.97 17.76
CA ASP A 179 -3.62 21.48 18.90
C ASP A 179 -3.83 22.99 18.66
N GLU A 180 -4.93 23.35 18.00
CA GLU A 180 -5.55 24.69 18.10
C GLU A 180 -7.07 24.57 18.23
#